data_AF-A0A6P1HE29-F1
#
_entry.id   AF-A0A6P1HE29-F1
#
_cell.length_a   1.000
_cell.length_b   1.000
_cell.length_c   1.000
_cell.angle_alpha   90.00
_cell.angle_beta   90.00
_cell.angle_gamma   90.00
#
_symmetry.space_group_name_H-M   'P 1'
#
loop_
_entity.id
_entity.type
_entity.pdbx_description
1 polymer ?
#
loop_
_entity_poly.entity_id
_entity_poly.type
_entity_poly.pdbx_seq_one_letter_code
_entity_poly.pdbx_strand_id
1 'polypeptide(L)'
;MIKAHWPVPMGFYYAIRGSQEIASHSFLWFPLGEMDILMALIAAVIYYVQYRVSMNNMPIEQQGQMKIMGLLSPGIILFNSLSAPAALPLYWAVSGLFLILQTWIGQKLYKPVEE
;
A
#
# COMPACT_ATOMS: atom_id res chain seq x y z
N MET A 1 -3.02 -25.09 -1.94
CA MET A 1 -3.49 -23.91 -2.68
C MET A 1 -2.75 -22.69 -2.15
N ILE A 2 -1.55 -22.41 -2.68
CA ILE A 2 -0.74 -21.25 -2.27
C ILE A 2 -1.42 -20.02 -2.88
N LYS A 3 -2.04 -19.21 -2.03
CA LYS A 3 -2.76 -18.00 -2.43
C LYS A 3 -1.78 -17.03 -3.10
N ALA A 4 -2.07 -16.65 -4.34
CA ALA A 4 -1.22 -15.86 -5.23
C ALA A 4 -1.06 -14.37 -4.83
N HIS A 5 -0.88 -14.07 -3.54
CA HIS A 5 -0.64 -12.70 -3.08
C HIS A 5 0.86 -12.33 -3.08
N TRP A 6 1.76 -13.31 -3.00
CA TRP A 6 3.22 -13.13 -3.05
C TRP A 6 3.85 -13.05 -4.46
N PRO A 7 3.28 -13.65 -5.53
CA PRO A 7 3.84 -13.60 -6.88
C PRO A 7 3.92 -12.18 -7.45
N VAL A 8 2.95 -11.31 -7.13
CA VAL A 8 2.92 -9.94 -7.67
C VAL A 8 4.01 -9.05 -7.05
N PRO A 9 4.14 -8.93 -5.72
CA PRO A 9 5.25 -8.20 -5.11
C PRO A 9 6.62 -8.77 -5.49
N MET A 10 6.77 -10.10 -5.56
CA MET A 10 8.02 -10.74 -5.97
C MET A 10 8.34 -10.48 -7.44
N GLY A 11 7.37 -10.58 -8.34
CA GLY A 11 7.55 -10.26 -9.75
C GLY A 11 8.00 -8.82 -9.96
N PHE A 12 7.39 -7.87 -9.24
CA PHE A 12 7.81 -6.47 -9.24
C PHE A 12 9.24 -6.30 -8.70
N TYR A 13 9.56 -6.94 -7.57
CA TYR A 13 10.89 -6.90 -6.98
C TYR A 13 11.97 -7.46 -7.92
N TYR A 14 11.73 -8.62 -8.54
CA TYR A 14 12.67 -9.23 -9.48
C TYR A 14 12.77 -8.49 -10.81
N ALA A 15 11.68 -7.95 -11.33
CA ALA A 15 11.71 -7.15 -12.56
C ALA A 15 12.56 -5.88 -12.37
N ILE A 16 12.39 -5.19 -11.23
CA ILE A 16 13.13 -3.96 -10.94
C ILE A 16 14.59 -4.23 -10.60
N ARG A 17 14.89 -5.29 -9.85
CA ARG A 17 16.28 -5.70 -9.56
C ARG A 17 16.99 -6.30 -10.77
N GLY A 18 16.25 -6.94 -11.67
CA GLY A 18 16.77 -7.64 -12.85
C GLY A 18 17.08 -6.73 -14.03
N SER A 19 16.42 -5.57 -14.14
CA SER A 19 16.75 -4.57 -15.17
C SER A 19 17.68 -3.50 -14.60
N GLN A 20 18.94 -3.47 -15.04
CA GLN A 20 19.90 -2.44 -14.65
C GLN A 20 19.45 -1.02 -15.06
N GLU A 21 18.64 -0.89 -16.13
CA GLU A 21 18.05 0.40 -16.53
C GLU A 21 17.10 0.95 -15.45
N ILE A 22 16.12 0.19 -14.96
CA ILE A 22 15.14 0.71 -13.99
C ILE A 22 15.80 1.05 -12.65
N ALA A 23 16.77 0.24 -12.20
CA ALA A 23 17.50 0.50 -10.96
C ALA A 23 18.36 1.78 -11.03
N SER A 24 18.84 2.17 -12.21
CA SER A 24 19.65 3.37 -12.42
C SER A 24 18.84 4.63 -12.73
N HIS A 25 17.53 4.49 -12.99
CA HIS A 25 16.65 5.63 -13.23
C HIS A 25 16.11 6.24 -11.94
N SER A 26 16.12 7.58 -11.91
CA SER A 26 15.41 8.37 -10.92
C SER A 26 13.97 8.63 -11.38
N PHE A 27 13.03 8.59 -10.44
CA PHE A 27 11.66 9.00 -10.64
C PHE A 27 11.34 10.12 -9.66
N LEU A 28 10.87 11.26 -10.18
CA LEU A 28 10.65 12.49 -9.42
C LEU A 28 11.92 12.94 -8.68
N TRP A 29 12.00 12.74 -7.36
CA TRP A 29 13.13 13.16 -6.52
C TRP A 29 13.98 12.00 -6.00
N PHE A 30 13.64 10.74 -6.28
CA PHE A 30 14.30 9.57 -5.70
C PHE A 30 14.78 8.57 -6.76
N PRO A 31 15.94 7.92 -6.56
CA PRO A 31 16.38 6.78 -7.37
C PRO A 31 15.53 5.54 -7.06
N LEU A 32 15.07 4.83 -8.08
CA LEU A 32 14.19 3.65 -7.92
C LEU A 32 14.90 2.45 -7.26
N GLY A 33 16.21 2.33 -7.49
CA GLY A 33 17.05 1.23 -7.02
C GLY A 33 17.59 1.38 -5.59
N GLU A 34 17.51 2.57 -4.99
CA GLU A 34 18.03 2.83 -3.63
C GLU A 34 16.89 3.06 -2.64
N MET A 35 17.20 2.96 -1.36
CA MET A 35 16.23 3.25 -0.30
C MET A 35 15.94 4.75 -0.23
N ASP A 36 14.64 5.11 -0.14
CA ASP A 36 14.20 6.49 0.10
C ASP A 36 13.23 6.57 1.30
N ILE A 37 13.65 7.30 2.34
CA ILE A 37 12.89 7.41 3.59
C ILE A 37 11.59 8.20 3.39
N LEU A 38 11.61 9.23 2.54
CA LEU A 38 10.43 10.05 2.28
C LEU A 38 9.34 9.22 1.58
N MET A 39 9.73 8.37 0.63
CA MET A 39 8.84 7.44 -0.06
C MET A 39 8.29 6.39 0.91
N ALA A 40 9.11 5.86 1.81
CA ALA A 40 8.67 4.96 2.87
C ALA A 40 7.57 5.58 3.76
N LEU A 41 7.76 6.84 4.17
CA LEU A 41 6.76 7.58 4.97
C LEU A 41 5.48 7.85 4.17
N ILE A 42 5.59 8.24 2.89
CA ILE A 42 4.42 8.47 2.03
C ILE A 42 3.59 7.19 1.89
N ALA A 43 4.23 6.04 1.63
CA ALA A 43 3.56 4.76 1.51
C ALA A 43 2.81 4.39 2.82
N ALA A 44 3.46 4.58 3.97
CA ALA A 44 2.86 4.33 5.27
C ALA A 44 1.66 5.25 5.54
N VAL A 45 1.77 6.55 5.24
CA VAL A 45 0.66 7.50 5.40
C VAL A 45 -0.52 7.14 4.49
N ILE A 46 -0.26 6.79 3.23
CA ILE A 46 -1.31 6.37 2.30
C ILE A 46 -2.03 5.13 2.83
N TYR A 47 -1.30 4.11 3.30
CA TYR A 47 -1.94 2.91 3.85
C TYR A 47 -2.66 3.16 5.17
N TYR A 48 -2.19 4.10 5.99
CA TYR A 48 -2.94 4.54 7.16
C TYR A 48 -4.28 5.17 6.75
N VAL A 49 -4.29 6.06 5.76
CA VAL A 49 -5.53 6.64 5.20
C VAL A 49 -6.41 5.55 4.60
N GLN A 50 -5.85 4.61 3.85
CA GLN A 50 -6.56 3.47 3.28
C GLN A 50 -7.27 2.64 4.36
N TYR A 51 -6.57 2.34 5.45
CA TYR A 51 -7.14 1.67 6.61
C TYR A 51 -8.31 2.48 7.20
N ARG A 52 -8.13 3.79 7.44
CA ARG A 52 -9.19 4.65 8.00
C ARG A 52 -10.44 4.67 7.13
N VAL A 53 -10.27 4.82 5.81
CA VAL A 53 -11.37 4.81 4.84
C VAL A 53 -12.09 3.46 4.83
N SER A 54 -11.34 2.36 4.88
CA SER A 54 -11.90 1.01 4.97
C SER A 54 -12.65 0.77 6.28
N MET A 55 -12.12 1.25 7.41
CA MET A 55 -12.74 1.05 8.72
C MET A 55 -14.07 1.79 8.86
N ASN A 56 -14.20 2.96 8.23
CA ASN A 56 -15.45 3.70 8.17
C ASN A 56 -16.57 2.94 7.44
N ASN A 57 -16.23 1.93 6.63
CA ASN A 57 -17.20 1.08 5.92
C ASN A 57 -17.63 -0.17 6.70
N MET A 58 -17.05 -0.42 7.88
CA MET A 58 -17.36 -1.62 8.65
C MET A 58 -18.29 -1.31 9.82
N PRO A 59 -19.29 -2.19 10.10
CA PRO A 59 -20.11 -2.11 11.30
C PRO A 59 -19.25 -2.09 12.56
N ILE A 60 -19.69 -1.34 13.58
CA ILE A 60 -18.94 -1.11 14.82
C ILE A 60 -18.50 -2.41 15.49
N GLU A 61 -19.35 -3.45 15.44
CA GLU A 61 -19.10 -4.78 16.00
C GLU A 61 -17.84 -5.46 15.41
N GLN A 62 -17.51 -5.19 14.14
CA GLN A 62 -16.37 -5.79 13.45
C GLN A 62 -15.08 -4.95 13.57
N GLN A 63 -15.18 -3.70 14.03
CA GLN A 63 -14.03 -2.79 14.09
C GLN A 63 -13.01 -3.19 15.16
N GLY A 64 -13.43 -3.83 16.26
CA GLY A 64 -12.56 -4.13 17.40
C GLY A 64 -11.30 -4.93 17.04
N GLN A 65 -11.50 -6.07 16.35
CA GLN A 65 -10.39 -6.94 15.92
C GLN A 65 -9.60 -6.33 14.75
N MET A 66 -10.28 -5.62 13.85
CA MET A 66 -9.67 -5.03 12.65
C MET A 66 -8.80 -3.79 12.96
N LYS A 67 -9.05 -3.10 14.08
CA LYS A 67 -8.28 -1.92 14.49
C LYS A 67 -6.79 -2.22 14.65
N ILE A 68 -6.46 -3.32 15.32
CA ILE A 68 -5.08 -3.71 15.56
C ILE A 68 -4.42 -4.09 14.22
N MET A 69 -5.09 -4.93 13.44
CA MET A 69 -4.55 -5.39 12.15
C MET A 69 -4.34 -4.23 11.16
N GLY A 70 -5.27 -3.27 11.14
CA GLY A 70 -5.20 -2.13 10.25
C GLY A 70 -4.20 -1.04 10.68
N LEU A 71 -3.81 -0.99 11.95
CA LEU A 71 -2.70 -0.16 12.42
C LEU A 71 -1.34 -0.83 12.26
N LEU A 72 -1.29 -2.17 12.19
CA LEU A 72 -0.07 -2.91 11.91
C LEU A 72 0.37 -2.75 10.45
N SER A 73 -0.56 -2.68 9.50
CA SER A 73 -0.19 -2.64 8.07
C SER A 73 0.66 -1.43 7.67
N PRO A 74 0.40 -0.18 8.10
CA PRO A 74 1.27 0.95 7.82
C PRO A 74 2.65 0.80 8.47
N GLY A 75 2.70 0.21 9.67
CA GLY A 75 3.95 -0.06 10.39
C GLY A 75 4.83 -1.08 9.65
N ILE A 76 4.24 -2.17 9.17
CA ILE A 76 4.93 -3.19 8.37
C ILE A 76 5.43 -2.60 7.05
N ILE A 77 4.60 -1.79 6.38
CA ILE A 77 4.99 -1.12 5.14
C ILE A 77 6.16 -0.17 5.38
N LEU A 78 6.10 0.64 6.43
CA LEU A 78 7.20 1.54 6.78
C LEU A 78 8.49 0.76 7.03
N PHE A 79 8.46 -0.25 7.91
CA PHE A 79 9.64 -1.05 8.26
C PHE A 79 10.26 -1.74 7.04
N ASN A 80 9.46 -2.37 6.19
CA ASN A 80 9.98 -3.02 4.98
C ASN A 80 10.52 -2.00 3.96
N SER A 81 9.88 -0.83 3.85
CA SER A 81 10.31 0.21 2.92
C SER A 81 11.67 0.81 3.31
N LEU A 82 12.00 0.84 4.60
CA LEU A 82 13.31 1.27 5.10
C LEU A 82 14.44 0.26 4.82
N SER A 83 14.14 -0.93 4.31
CA SER A 83 15.13 -1.95 3.96
C SER A 83 15.05 -2.37 2.49
N ALA A 84 14.25 -1.68 1.69
CA ALA A 84 13.97 -2.02 0.31
C ALA A 84 14.24 -0.84 -0.64
N PRO A 85 14.46 -1.10 -1.94
CA PRO A 85 14.53 -0.05 -2.96
C PRO A 85 13.23 0.76 -3.01
N ALA A 86 13.31 2.06 -3.30
CA ALA A 86 12.21 3.02 -3.31
C ALA A 86 11.09 2.66 -4.29
N ALA A 87 11.40 1.84 -5.29
CA ALA A 87 10.41 1.16 -6.12
C ALA A 87 9.32 0.41 -5.33
N LEU A 88 9.66 -0.23 -4.22
CA LEU A 88 8.70 -0.99 -3.41
C LEU A 88 7.71 -0.08 -2.64
N PRO A 89 8.13 0.94 -1.89
CA PRO A 89 7.20 1.90 -1.32
C PRO A 89 6.43 2.69 -2.38
N LEU A 90 7.00 2.95 -3.57
CA LEU A 90 6.24 3.53 -4.68
C LEU A 90 5.10 2.60 -5.13
N TYR A 91 5.36 1.30 -5.31
CA TYR A 91 4.33 0.30 -5.63
C TYR A 91 3.22 0.28 -4.57
N TRP A 92 3.58 0.30 -3.29
CA TRP A 92 2.61 0.39 -2.20
C TRP A 92 1.81 1.69 -2.26
N ALA A 93 2.46 2.84 -2.39
CA ALA A 93 1.78 4.13 -2.49
C ALA A 93 0.70 4.14 -3.60
N VAL A 94 1.04 3.69 -4.81
CA VAL A 94 0.10 3.63 -5.93
C VAL A 94 -1.06 2.65 -5.64
N SER A 95 -0.74 1.47 -5.12
CA SER A 95 -1.76 0.45 -4.78
C SER A 95 -2.73 0.95 -3.70
N GLY A 96 -2.21 1.60 -2.66
CA GLY A 96 -3.01 2.16 -1.58
C GLY A 96 -3.92 3.30 -2.05
N LEU A 97 -3.42 4.19 -2.92
CA LEU A 97 -4.23 5.24 -3.56
C LEU A 97 -5.37 4.65 -4.39
N PHE A 98 -5.07 3.61 -5.18
CA PHE A 98 -6.08 2.91 -5.97
C PHE A 98 -7.17 2.30 -5.07
N LEU A 99 -6.79 1.64 -3.98
CA LEU A 99 -7.73 1.07 -3.02
C LEU A 99 -8.58 2.14 -2.32
N ILE A 100 -8.00 3.29 -1.96
CA ILE A 100 -8.75 4.41 -1.39
C ILE A 100 -9.81 4.88 -2.40
N LEU A 101 -9.39 5.11 -3.66
CA LEU A 101 -10.28 5.56 -4.72
C LEU A 101 -11.41 4.54 -4.96
N GLN A 102 -11.08 3.26 -5.09
CA GLN A 102 -12.04 2.17 -5.27
C GLN A 102 -13.04 2.13 -4.10
N THR A 103 -12.55 2.24 -2.87
CA THR A 103 -13.38 2.19 -1.66
C THR A 103 -14.34 3.38 -1.62
N TRP A 104 -13.85 4.57 -1.94
CA TRP A 104 -14.64 5.80 -1.99
C TRP A 104 -15.72 5.76 -3.09
N ILE A 105 -15.38 5.27 -4.29
CA ILE A 105 -16.36 5.08 -5.37
C ILE A 105 -17.40 4.04 -4.94
N GLY A 106 -16.98 2.93 -4.33
CA GLY A 106 -17.87 1.89 -3.81
C GLY A 106 -18.88 2.44 -2.81
N GLN A 107 -18.44 3.26 -1.86
CA GLN A 107 -19.31 3.95 -0.90
C GLN A 107 -20.35 4.84 -1.60
N LYS A 108 -19.95 5.56 -2.65
CA LYS A 108 -20.83 6.49 -3.36
C LYS A 108 -21.89 5.77 -4.18
N LEU A 109 -21.54 4.63 -4.79
CA LEU A 109 -22.44 3.84 -5.65
C LEU A 109 -23.35 2.90 -4.85
N TYR A 110 -22.83 2.29 -3.79
CA TYR A 110 -23.52 1.29 -2.97
C TYR A 110 -23.76 1.79 -1.56
N LYS A 111 -24.40 2.97 -1.43
CA LYS A 111 -24.88 3.41 -0.12
C LYS A 111 -25.91 2.38 0.38
N PRO A 112 -25.75 1.80 1.57
CA PRO A 112 -26.80 0.98 2.15
C PRO A 112 -28.06 1.84 2.26
N VAL A 113 -29.17 1.35 1.72
CA VAL A 113 -30.49 1.96 1.94
C VAL A 113 -30.76 1.85 3.43
N GLU A 114 -30.96 2.98 4.12
CA GLU A 114 -31.42 2.97 5.51
C GLU A 114 -32.82 2.36 5.53
N GLU A 115 -32.96 1.17 6.12
CA GLU A 115 -34.26 0.57 6.49
C GLU A 115 -34.75 1.13 7.83
#